data_AF-A0A967SRP7-F1
#
_entry.id   AF-A0A967SRP7-F1
#
_cell.length_a   1.000
_cell.length_b   1.000
_cell.length_c   1.000
_cell.angle_alpha   90.00
_cell.angle_beta   90.00
_cell.angle_gamma   90.00
#
_symmetry.space_group_name_H-M   'P 1'
#
loop_
_entity.id
_entity.type
_entity.pdbx_description
1 polymer ?
#
loop_
_entity_poly.entity_id
_entity_poly.type
_entity_poly.pdbx_seq_one_letter_code
_entity_poly.pdbx_strand_id
1 'polypeptide(L)'
;FTGASETRDGKFLQADGGTLFLDEIADMSLKVQTKVLRALQDGQFERVGGKSTMTVDVRVIAATNRDLDKMVAQGKFREDLYYRLNVLPISAPPLRERRDDIPLLLEYFIKKYCFENNRRLAELSDDANSILRNYPWPGNIRELKNLVERLLIMNPGEKITASDLPSHLTQPDLDIPSIKSEGKTLKEVRDMAEREYILQA
;
A
#
# COMPACT_ATOMS: atom_id res chain seq x y z
N PHE A 1 12.32 -31.17 7.71
CA PHE A 1 13.76 -31.00 7.98
C PHE A 1 14.34 -30.17 6.86
N THR A 2 14.70 -28.92 7.17
CA THR A 2 15.03 -27.87 6.21
C THR A 2 16.49 -28.03 5.77
N GLY A 3 16.76 -28.30 4.50
CA GLY A 3 18.10 -28.48 3.92
C GLY A 3 18.93 -27.19 3.83
N ALA A 4 19.02 -26.43 4.91
CA ALA A 4 19.83 -25.21 4.99
C ALA A 4 21.26 -25.58 5.43
N SER A 5 22.25 -25.36 4.55
CA SER A 5 23.69 -25.52 4.87
C SER A 5 24.24 -24.39 5.75
N GLU A 6 23.53 -23.26 5.84
CA GLU A 6 23.94 -22.12 6.65
C GLU A 6 22.87 -21.69 7.65
N THR A 7 23.39 -21.34 8.81
CA THR A 7 22.67 -20.85 9.97
C THR A 7 22.29 -19.40 9.73
N ARG A 8 21.04 -19.12 9.33
CA ARG A 8 20.53 -17.74 9.23
C ARG A 8 19.77 -17.34 10.49
N ASP A 9 20.04 -16.12 10.95
CA ASP A 9 19.34 -15.52 12.08
C ASP A 9 17.95 -15.05 11.67
N GLY A 10 16.98 -15.30 12.55
CA GLY A 10 15.60 -14.87 12.36
C GLY A 10 15.42 -13.38 12.62
N LYS A 11 14.33 -12.80 12.11
CA LYS A 11 14.04 -11.37 12.22
C LYS A 11 13.93 -10.86 13.66
N PHE A 12 13.42 -11.66 14.58
CA PHE A 12 13.39 -11.31 16.00
C PHE A 12 14.79 -11.17 16.60
N LEU A 13 15.73 -12.05 16.24
CA LEU A 13 17.11 -11.96 16.73
C LEU A 13 17.84 -10.75 16.13
N GLN A 14 17.59 -10.46 14.85
CA GLN A 14 18.17 -9.29 14.18
C GLN A 14 17.68 -7.97 14.78
N ALA A 15 16.53 -7.97 15.46
CA ALA A 15 15.90 -6.78 16.05
C ALA A 15 16.11 -6.69 17.57
N ASP A 16 16.92 -7.56 18.17
CA ASP A 16 17.20 -7.57 19.61
C ASP A 16 17.79 -6.24 20.08
N GLY A 17 17.27 -5.70 21.18
CA GLY A 17 17.53 -4.35 21.68
C GLY A 17 16.91 -3.21 20.84
N GLY A 18 16.06 -3.54 19.85
CA GLY A 18 15.57 -2.60 18.85
C GLY A 18 14.05 -2.64 18.64
N THR A 19 13.64 -2.36 17.40
CA THR A 19 12.22 -2.35 16.99
C THR A 19 12.01 -3.24 15.77
N LEU A 20 10.99 -4.10 15.82
CA LEU A 20 10.55 -4.94 14.71
C LEU A 20 9.23 -4.41 14.16
N PHE A 21 9.24 -4.05 12.87
CA PHE A 21 8.03 -3.70 12.13
C PHE A 21 7.48 -4.93 11.40
N LEU A 22 6.23 -5.28 11.67
CA LEU A 22 5.50 -6.39 11.05
C LEU A 22 4.41 -5.81 10.14
N ASP A 23 4.73 -5.68 8.86
CA ASP A 23 3.75 -5.29 7.86
C ASP A 23 2.82 -6.46 7.51
N GLU A 24 1.58 -6.15 7.16
CA GLU A 24 0.53 -7.11 6.79
C GLU A 24 0.40 -8.31 7.76
N ILE A 25 0.37 -8.04 9.07
CA ILE A 25 0.31 -9.09 10.13
C ILE A 25 -0.85 -10.09 9.92
N ALA A 26 -1.94 -9.63 9.30
CA ALA A 26 -3.12 -10.43 8.99
C ALA A 26 -2.88 -11.55 7.97
N ASP A 27 -1.80 -11.50 7.18
CA ASP A 27 -1.46 -12.53 6.19
C ASP A 27 -0.66 -13.70 6.77
N MET A 28 -0.31 -13.62 8.05
CA MET A 28 0.35 -14.72 8.74
C MET A 28 -0.59 -15.91 8.91
N SER A 29 -0.11 -17.11 8.57
CA SER A 29 -0.79 -18.34 8.95
C SER A 29 -0.95 -18.44 10.48
N LEU A 30 -2.00 -19.14 10.95
CA LEU A 30 -2.23 -19.35 12.39
C LEU A 30 -1.01 -19.94 13.12
N LYS A 31 -0.24 -20.81 12.44
CA LYS A 31 1.00 -21.38 12.99
C LYS A 31 2.09 -20.33 13.23
N VAL A 32 2.21 -19.36 12.32
CA VAL A 32 3.15 -18.24 12.48
C VAL A 32 2.65 -17.29 13.57
N GLN A 33 1.35 -17.00 13.60
CA GLN A 33 0.73 -16.18 14.66
C GLN A 33 1.03 -16.74 16.06
N THR A 34 0.94 -18.06 16.27
CA THR A 34 1.32 -18.69 17.55
C THR A 34 2.78 -18.45 17.93
N LYS A 35 3.70 -18.46 16.95
CA LYS A 35 5.13 -18.21 17.22
C LYS A 35 5.40 -16.74 17.55
N VAL A 36 4.74 -15.83 16.83
CA VAL A 36 4.81 -14.39 17.10
C VAL A 36 4.27 -14.09 18.50
N LEU A 37 3.13 -14.68 18.86
CA LEU A 37 2.55 -14.54 20.20
C LEU A 37 3.52 -14.96 21.31
N ARG A 38 4.19 -16.11 21.17
CA ARG A 38 5.20 -16.57 22.15
C ARG A 38 6.36 -15.58 22.28
N ALA A 39 6.87 -15.09 21.14
CA ALA A 39 7.93 -14.08 21.15
C ALA A 39 7.47 -12.78 21.83
N LEU A 40 6.21 -12.37 21.64
CA LEU A 40 5.63 -11.18 22.27
C LEU A 40 5.34 -11.37 23.77
N GLN A 41 4.95 -12.56 24.20
CA GLN A 41 4.57 -12.86 25.59
C GLN A 41 5.80 -13.05 26.48
N ASP A 42 6.71 -13.93 26.07
CA ASP A 42 7.80 -14.42 26.91
C ASP A 42 9.15 -13.79 26.57
N GLY A 43 9.21 -13.00 25.47
CA GLY A 43 10.48 -12.57 24.88
C GLY A 43 11.29 -13.74 24.32
N GLN A 44 10.69 -14.93 24.19
CA GLN A 44 11.40 -16.17 23.88
C GLN A 44 10.91 -16.82 22.59
N PHE A 45 11.85 -17.39 21.84
CA PHE A 45 11.51 -18.24 20.69
C PHE A 45 12.57 -19.31 20.42
N GLU A 46 12.17 -20.30 19.64
CA GLU A 46 13.04 -21.39 19.20
C GLU A 46 13.35 -21.25 17.71
N ARG A 47 14.59 -21.60 17.33
CA ARG A 47 14.99 -21.69 15.92
C ARG A 47 14.23 -22.83 15.25
N VAL A 48 13.93 -22.67 13.96
CA VAL A 48 13.25 -23.74 13.21
C VAL A 48 14.15 -24.99 13.19
N GLY A 49 13.69 -26.08 13.81
CA GLY A 49 14.44 -27.34 13.91
C GLY A 49 15.51 -27.37 15.02
N GLY A 50 15.72 -26.26 15.73
CA GLY A 50 16.54 -26.21 16.93
C GLY A 50 15.72 -26.41 18.20
N LYS A 51 16.39 -26.82 19.29
CA LYS A 51 15.78 -26.93 20.63
C LYS A 51 16.24 -25.83 21.60
N SER A 52 17.16 -24.95 21.17
CA SER A 52 17.66 -23.86 22.01
C SER A 52 16.66 -22.71 22.00
N THR A 53 16.10 -22.42 23.17
CA THR A 53 15.33 -21.20 23.44
C THR A 53 16.27 -20.00 23.43
N MET A 54 15.91 -18.95 22.70
CA MET A 54 16.61 -17.67 22.69
C MET A 54 15.67 -16.61 23.26
N THR A 55 16.23 -15.69 24.06
CA THR A 55 15.51 -14.55 24.62
C THR A 55 15.91 -13.30 23.85
N VAL A 56 14.95 -12.40 23.59
CA VAL A 56 15.15 -11.11 22.93
C VAL A 56 14.33 -10.03 23.60
N ASP A 57 14.83 -8.81 23.55
CA ASP A 57 14.11 -7.58 23.94
C ASP A 57 13.80 -6.76 22.68
N VAL A 58 12.54 -6.77 22.25
CA VAL A 58 12.14 -6.15 20.97
C VAL A 58 10.84 -5.39 21.13
N ARG A 59 10.85 -4.11 20.75
CA ARG A 59 9.61 -3.35 20.56
C ARG A 59 8.96 -3.77 19.25
N VAL A 60 7.69 -4.15 19.27
CA VAL A 60 6.96 -4.55 18.06
C VAL A 60 5.97 -3.46 17.63
N ILE A 61 5.99 -3.15 16.33
CA ILE A 61 4.99 -2.32 15.66
C ILE A 61 4.38 -3.18 14.55
N ALA A 62 3.07 -3.38 14.56
CA ALA A 62 2.38 -4.15 13.53
C ALA A 62 1.47 -3.25 12.70
N ALA A 63 1.33 -3.57 11.41
CA ALA A 63 0.41 -2.91 10.50
C ALA A 63 -0.43 -3.93 9.75
N THR A 64 -1.64 -3.53 9.37
CA THR A 64 -2.50 -4.29 8.47
C THR A 64 -3.53 -3.38 7.82
N ASN A 65 -3.96 -3.75 6.62
CA ASN A 65 -5.11 -3.17 5.91
C ASN A 65 -6.39 -3.99 6.10
N ARG A 66 -6.37 -5.08 6.89
CA ARG A 66 -7.52 -5.93 7.15
C ARG A 66 -8.14 -5.63 8.51
N ASP A 67 -9.44 -5.87 8.58
CA ASP A 67 -10.23 -5.79 9.81
C ASP A 67 -9.94 -7.02 10.69
N LEU A 68 -9.08 -6.85 11.69
CA LEU A 68 -8.67 -7.95 12.57
C LEU A 68 -9.83 -8.47 13.43
N ASP A 69 -10.74 -7.61 13.87
CA ASP A 69 -11.93 -8.03 14.64
C ASP A 69 -12.78 -9.03 13.84
N LYS A 70 -13.04 -8.72 12.57
CA LYS A 70 -13.73 -9.66 11.67
C LYS A 70 -12.93 -10.94 11.44
N MET A 71 -11.61 -10.86 11.33
CA MET A 71 -10.77 -12.05 11.14
C MET A 71 -10.72 -12.95 12.38
N VAL A 72 -10.76 -12.36 13.58
CA VAL A 72 -10.89 -13.09 14.85
C VAL A 72 -12.24 -13.82 14.89
N ALA A 73 -13.34 -13.14 14.58
CA ALA A 73 -14.67 -13.74 14.52
C ALA A 73 -14.76 -14.90 13.51
N GLN A 74 -13.97 -14.86 12.43
CA GLN A 74 -13.88 -15.92 11.41
C GLN A 74 -12.85 -17.02 11.74
N GLY A 75 -12.14 -16.94 12.86
CA GLY A 75 -11.08 -17.88 13.23
C GLY A 75 -9.83 -17.82 12.33
N LYS A 76 -9.67 -16.76 11.54
CA LYS A 76 -8.52 -16.53 10.65
C LYS A 76 -7.38 -15.78 11.33
N PHE A 77 -7.68 -15.13 12.45
CA PHE A 77 -6.70 -14.47 13.30
C PHE A 77 -6.91 -14.89 14.75
N ARG A 78 -5.84 -15.13 15.49
CA ARG A 78 -5.96 -15.55 16.88
C ARG A 78 -6.35 -14.37 17.77
N GLU A 79 -7.35 -14.61 18.61
CA GLU A 79 -7.86 -13.63 19.57
C GLU A 79 -6.78 -13.17 20.57
N ASP A 80 -5.96 -14.10 21.07
CA ASP A 80 -4.88 -13.81 22.02
C ASP A 80 -3.80 -12.88 21.43
N LEU A 81 -3.42 -13.10 20.18
CA LEU A 81 -2.50 -12.22 19.45
C LEU A 81 -3.12 -10.85 19.17
N TYR A 82 -4.42 -10.81 18.82
CA TYR A 82 -5.13 -9.57 18.59
C TYR A 82 -5.08 -8.66 19.82
N TYR A 83 -5.45 -9.16 20.99
CA TYR A 83 -5.41 -8.36 22.22
C TYR A 83 -3.98 -7.96 22.63
N ARG A 84 -2.97 -8.78 22.32
CA ARG A 84 -1.57 -8.43 22.61
C ARG A 84 -1.04 -7.31 21.71
N LEU A 85 -1.51 -7.23 20.47
CA LEU A 85 -1.15 -6.17 19.52
C LEU A 85 -1.99 -4.91 19.70
N ASN A 86 -3.28 -5.06 20.01
CA ASN A 86 -4.26 -3.97 20.05
C ASN A 86 -4.23 -3.19 21.39
N VAL A 87 -3.04 -2.94 21.93
CA VAL A 87 -2.86 -2.12 23.15
C VAL A 87 -2.90 -0.63 22.81
N LEU A 88 -2.31 -0.25 21.68
CA LEU A 88 -2.28 1.14 21.20
C LEU A 88 -2.58 1.16 19.69
N PRO A 89 -3.86 1.13 19.28
CA PRO A 89 -4.23 1.23 17.88
C PRO A 89 -3.96 2.63 17.33
N ILE A 90 -3.36 2.70 16.15
CA ILE A 90 -3.19 3.93 15.38
C ILE A 90 -3.84 3.71 14.01
N SER A 91 -4.88 4.49 13.72
CA SER A 91 -5.55 4.47 12.42
C SER A 91 -4.92 5.52 11.51
N ALA A 92 -4.50 5.11 10.31
CA ALA A 92 -4.02 6.02 9.27
C ALA A 92 -5.18 6.30 8.30
N PRO A 93 -5.75 7.52 8.30
CA PRO A 93 -6.86 7.83 7.41
C PRO A 93 -6.40 7.87 5.95
N PRO A 94 -7.26 7.43 5.01
CA PRO A 94 -6.97 7.48 3.59
C PRO A 94 -6.89 8.93 3.08
N LEU A 95 -6.22 9.12 1.95
CA LEU A 95 -5.93 10.44 1.39
C LEU A 95 -7.20 11.24 1.03
N ARG A 96 -8.30 10.56 0.67
CA ARG A 96 -9.63 11.18 0.46
C ARG A 96 -10.21 11.90 1.67
N GLU A 97 -9.79 11.53 2.88
CA GLU A 97 -10.16 12.17 4.16
C GLU A 97 -9.15 13.27 4.54
N ARG A 98 -8.03 13.38 3.82
CA ARG A 98 -6.93 14.33 4.02
C ARG A 98 -6.66 15.16 2.76
N ARG A 99 -7.71 15.66 2.11
CA ARG A 99 -7.58 16.33 0.80
C ARG A 99 -6.68 17.57 0.83
N ASP A 100 -6.60 18.24 1.98
CA ASP A 100 -5.77 19.42 2.16
C ASP A 100 -4.27 19.12 2.20
N ASP A 101 -3.89 17.86 2.42
CA ASP A 101 -2.49 17.42 2.38
C ASP A 101 -2.03 17.10 0.94
N ILE A 102 -2.96 16.90 0.00
CA ILE A 102 -2.63 16.51 -1.38
C ILE A 102 -1.73 17.53 -2.08
N PRO A 103 -2.01 18.85 -2.04
CA PRO A 103 -1.13 19.85 -2.69
C PRO A 103 0.29 19.83 -2.13
N LEU A 104 0.46 19.68 -0.81
CA LEU A 104 1.76 19.62 -0.15
C LEU A 104 2.54 18.36 -0.56
N LEU A 105 1.85 17.22 -0.65
CA LEU A 105 2.44 15.98 -1.12
C LEU A 105 2.85 16.05 -2.59
N LEU A 106 2.02 16.65 -3.45
CA LEU A 106 2.33 16.88 -4.86
C LEU A 106 3.60 17.73 -5.01
N GLU A 107 3.65 18.87 -4.32
CA GLU A 107 4.82 19.75 -4.33
C GLU A 107 6.08 19.01 -3.87
N TYR A 108 6.00 18.24 -2.79
CA TYR A 108 7.11 17.44 -2.29
C TYR A 108 7.59 16.41 -3.32
N PHE A 109 6.69 15.62 -3.91
CA PHE A 109 7.07 14.60 -4.88
C PHE A 109 7.62 15.21 -6.17
N ILE A 110 7.04 16.30 -6.66
CA ILE A 110 7.55 17.00 -7.85
C ILE A 110 8.98 17.49 -7.60
N LYS A 111 9.22 18.19 -6.47
CA LYS A 111 10.55 18.66 -6.08
C LYS A 111 11.55 17.52 -5.96
N LYS A 112 11.17 16.45 -5.27
CA LYS A 112 12.01 15.27 -5.06
C LYS A 112 12.44 14.66 -6.39
N TYR A 113 11.49 14.41 -7.29
CA TYR A 113 11.79 13.74 -8.55
C TYR A 113 12.49 14.62 -9.57
N CYS A 114 12.20 15.92 -9.63
CA CYS A 114 13.00 16.84 -10.43
C CYS A 114 14.46 16.84 -9.97
N PHE A 115 14.70 16.87 -8.65
CA PHE A 115 16.06 16.81 -8.09
C PHE A 115 16.77 15.48 -8.41
N GLU A 116 16.12 14.34 -8.14
CA GLU A 116 16.69 13.01 -8.40
C GLU A 116 17.02 12.78 -9.90
N ASN A 117 16.30 13.43 -10.81
CA ASN A 117 16.48 13.30 -12.25
C ASN A 117 17.27 14.45 -12.90
N ASN A 118 17.91 15.33 -12.10
CA ASN A 118 18.64 16.51 -12.59
C ASN A 118 17.83 17.37 -13.57
N ARG A 119 16.53 17.52 -13.29
CA ARG A 119 15.57 18.24 -14.11
C ARG A 119 15.23 19.57 -13.45
N ARG A 120 14.94 20.59 -14.26
CA ARG A 120 14.34 21.83 -13.77
C ARG A 120 13.01 21.52 -13.05
N LEU A 121 12.75 22.26 -11.98
CA LEU A 121 11.52 22.12 -11.22
C LEU A 121 10.31 22.36 -12.13
N ALA A 122 9.39 21.40 -12.19
CA ALA A 122 8.13 21.57 -12.89
C ALA A 122 7.11 22.25 -11.97
N GLU A 123 6.32 23.16 -12.52
CA GLU A 123 5.19 23.78 -11.86
C GLU A 123 3.91 23.01 -12.17
N LEU A 124 3.01 22.91 -11.19
CA LEU A 124 1.68 22.36 -11.40
C LEU A 124 0.70 23.52 -11.58
N SER A 125 -0.12 23.48 -12.63
CA SER A 125 -1.15 24.49 -12.85
C SER A 125 -2.32 24.33 -11.88
N ASP A 126 -3.05 25.43 -11.63
CA ASP A 126 -4.15 25.45 -10.64
C ASP A 126 -5.31 24.52 -11.00
N ASP A 127 -5.61 24.37 -12.29
CA ASP A 127 -6.61 23.43 -12.82
C ASP A 127 -6.20 21.97 -12.59
N ALA A 128 -4.94 21.62 -12.86
CA ALA A 128 -4.41 20.29 -12.58
C ALA A 128 -4.43 19.99 -11.07
N ASN A 129 -3.99 20.95 -10.25
CA ASN A 129 -4.01 20.82 -8.79
C ASN A 129 -5.45 20.62 -8.26
N SER A 130 -6.42 21.35 -8.82
CA SER A 130 -7.83 21.24 -8.43
C SER A 130 -8.41 19.86 -8.77
N ILE A 131 -8.06 19.29 -9.91
CA ILE A 131 -8.47 17.92 -10.29
C ILE A 131 -7.86 16.90 -9.33
N LEU A 132 -6.55 16.99 -9.10
CA LEU A 132 -5.82 16.05 -8.25
C LEU A 132 -6.27 16.12 -6.77
N ARG A 133 -6.64 17.30 -6.27
CA ARG A 133 -7.19 17.46 -4.91
C ARG A 133 -8.55 16.79 -4.73
N ASN A 134 -9.37 16.74 -5.78
CA ASN A 134 -10.72 16.21 -5.72
C ASN A 134 -10.82 14.72 -6.06
N TYR A 135 -9.77 14.14 -6.63
CA TYR A 135 -9.73 12.72 -6.95
C TYR A 135 -9.72 11.85 -5.66
N PRO A 136 -10.42 10.69 -5.62
CA PRO A 136 -10.53 9.87 -4.41
C PRO A 136 -9.25 9.15 -3.95
N TRP A 137 -8.24 8.99 -4.82
CA TRP A 137 -6.98 8.30 -4.51
C TRP A 137 -7.14 6.91 -3.87
N PRO A 138 -7.76 5.93 -4.56
CA PRO A 138 -7.90 4.57 -4.05
C PRO A 138 -6.55 3.92 -3.68
N GLY A 139 -5.47 4.25 -4.40
CA GLY A 139 -4.11 3.80 -4.09
C GLY A 139 -3.32 4.74 -3.16
N ASN A 140 -3.96 5.77 -2.61
CA ASN A 140 -3.40 6.73 -1.65
C ASN A 140 -2.06 7.31 -2.14
N ILE A 141 -1.10 7.46 -1.22
CA ILE A 141 0.23 8.02 -1.48
C ILE A 141 0.98 7.24 -2.58
N ARG A 142 0.76 5.92 -2.70
CA ARG A 142 1.43 5.11 -3.72
C ARG A 142 0.98 5.49 -5.13
N GLU A 143 -0.31 5.66 -5.33
CA GLU A 143 -0.88 6.13 -6.61
C GLU A 143 -0.46 7.57 -6.92
N LEU A 144 -0.55 8.48 -5.94
CA LEU A 144 -0.11 9.88 -6.07
C LEU A 144 1.35 9.98 -6.52
N LYS A 145 2.23 9.26 -5.82
CA LYS A 145 3.67 9.18 -6.12
C LYS A 145 3.90 8.69 -7.56
N ASN A 146 3.29 7.58 -7.95
CA ASN A 146 3.46 7.00 -9.28
C ASN A 146 2.93 7.92 -10.38
N LEU A 147 1.82 8.63 -10.13
CA LEU A 147 1.29 9.59 -11.08
C LEU A 147 2.28 10.73 -11.30
N VAL A 148 2.80 11.36 -10.25
CA VAL A 148 3.75 12.46 -10.36
C VAL A 148 4.99 12.04 -11.15
N GLU A 149 5.57 10.89 -10.80
CA GLU A 149 6.73 10.34 -11.50
C GLU A 149 6.44 10.14 -12.99
N ARG A 150 5.27 9.55 -13.32
CA ARG A 150 4.83 9.36 -14.70
C ARG A 150 4.64 10.69 -15.45
N LEU A 151 4.02 11.68 -14.82
CA LEU A 151 3.82 13.01 -15.42
C LEU A 151 5.16 13.68 -15.74
N LEU A 152 6.14 13.56 -14.84
CA LEU A 152 7.48 14.13 -15.06
C LEU A 152 8.26 13.43 -16.17
N ILE A 153 8.02 12.14 -16.42
CA ILE A 153 8.60 11.39 -17.53
C ILE A 153 7.93 11.78 -18.87
N MET A 154 6.59 11.86 -18.88
CA MET A 154 5.81 12.11 -20.10
C MET A 154 5.86 13.57 -20.54
N ASN A 155 6.00 14.50 -19.60
CA ASN A 155 6.03 15.93 -19.88
C ASN A 155 7.42 16.51 -19.55
N PRO A 156 8.30 16.69 -20.56
CA PRO A 156 9.61 17.31 -20.38
C PRO A 156 9.55 18.83 -20.14
N GLY A 157 8.39 19.47 -20.36
CA GLY A 157 8.17 20.90 -20.17
C GLY A 157 8.02 21.32 -18.71
N GLU A 158 8.28 22.59 -18.42
CA GLU A 158 8.35 23.12 -17.05
C GLU A 158 7.00 23.27 -16.34
N LYS A 159 5.89 22.91 -17.00
CA LYS A 159 4.54 23.05 -16.45
C LYS A 159 3.68 21.83 -16.76
N ILE A 160 3.08 21.27 -15.71
CA ILE A 160 2.09 20.19 -15.77
C ILE A 160 0.71 20.84 -15.73
N THR A 161 -0.11 20.54 -16.74
CA THR A 161 -1.44 21.09 -16.96
C THR A 161 -2.53 20.03 -16.85
N ALA A 162 -3.81 20.41 -16.81
CA ALA A 162 -4.90 19.44 -16.75
C ALA A 162 -4.93 18.48 -17.96
N SER A 163 -4.46 18.91 -19.13
CA SER A 163 -4.37 18.05 -20.33
C SER A 163 -3.29 16.97 -20.23
N ASP A 164 -2.33 17.12 -19.33
CA ASP A 164 -1.31 16.10 -19.09
C ASP A 164 -1.81 14.97 -18.16
N LEU A 165 -2.91 15.21 -17.45
CA LEU A 165 -3.48 14.25 -16.53
C LEU A 165 -4.14 13.09 -17.30
N PRO A 166 -3.95 11.84 -16.85
CA PRO A 166 -4.69 10.70 -17.36
C PRO A 166 -6.21 10.92 -17.36
N SER A 167 -6.89 10.42 -18.39
CA SER A 167 -8.34 10.60 -18.58
C SER A 167 -9.21 10.12 -17.42
N HIS A 168 -8.78 9.09 -16.69
CA HIS A 168 -9.51 8.57 -15.51
C HIS A 168 -9.50 9.54 -14.31
N LEU A 169 -8.66 10.58 -14.32
CA LEU A 169 -8.64 11.61 -13.28
C LEU A 169 -9.53 12.80 -13.63
N THR A 170 -9.76 13.03 -14.92
CA THR A 170 -10.55 14.15 -15.46
C THR A 170 -12.00 13.79 -15.72
N GLN A 171 -12.33 12.50 -15.81
CA GLN A 171 -13.70 12.04 -15.90
C GLN A 171 -14.23 11.68 -14.50
N PRO A 172 -15.27 12.36 -13.99
CA PRO A 172 -15.92 11.97 -12.75
C PRO A 172 -16.54 10.59 -12.97
N ASP A 173 -16.14 9.60 -12.15
CA ASP A 173 -16.66 8.24 -12.07
C ASP A 173 -17.72 7.92 -13.15
N LEU A 174 -17.25 7.68 -14.38
CA LEU A 174 -17.99 6.75 -15.20
C LEU A 174 -17.78 5.44 -14.47
N ASP A 175 -18.85 4.95 -13.82
CA ASP A 175 -19.00 3.53 -13.50
C ASP A 175 -18.52 2.79 -14.75
N ILE A 176 -17.24 2.37 -14.77
CA ILE A 176 -16.76 1.45 -15.78
C ILE A 176 -17.60 0.22 -15.47
N PRO A 177 -18.61 -0.12 -16.29
CA PRO A 177 -19.36 -1.32 -16.03
C PRO A 177 -18.30 -2.40 -15.98
N SER A 178 -18.24 -3.18 -14.90
CA SER A 178 -17.38 -4.34 -14.87
C SER A 178 -17.75 -5.17 -16.08
N ILE A 179 -16.96 -5.05 -17.16
CA ILE A 179 -17.13 -5.86 -18.34
C ILE A 179 -16.79 -7.23 -17.81
N LYS A 180 -17.82 -8.04 -17.56
CA LYS A 180 -17.65 -9.45 -17.24
C LYS A 180 -16.89 -10.05 -18.41
N SER A 181 -15.57 -10.12 -18.24
CA SER A 181 -14.60 -10.74 -19.14
C SER A 181 -14.70 -12.25 -18.98
N GLU A 182 -15.91 -12.81 -19.06
CA GLU A 182 -16.08 -14.25 -19.21
C GLU A 182 -15.73 -14.59 -20.67
N GLY A 183 -14.44 -14.85 -20.90
CA GLY A 183 -13.94 -15.50 -22.12
C GLY A 183 -13.81 -14.62 -23.38
N LYS A 184 -13.93 -13.29 -23.28
CA LYS A 184 -13.81 -12.40 -24.45
C LYS A 184 -12.38 -11.89 -24.65
N THR A 185 -11.97 -11.79 -25.91
CA THR A 185 -10.66 -11.26 -26.32
C THR A 185 -10.64 -9.73 -26.27
N LEU A 186 -9.46 -9.14 -26.11
CA LEU A 186 -9.25 -7.68 -26.05
C LEU A 186 -9.85 -6.93 -27.25
N LYS A 187 -9.89 -7.57 -28.43
CA LYS A 187 -10.50 -7.01 -29.63
C LYS A 187 -12.02 -6.89 -29.51
N GLU A 188 -12.67 -7.90 -28.94
CA GLU A 188 -14.12 -7.93 -28.75
C GLU A 188 -14.57 -6.94 -27.68
N VAL A 189 -13.77 -6.74 -26.63
CA VAL A 189 -14.01 -5.73 -25.60
C VAL A 189 -13.93 -4.32 -26.19
N ARG A 190 -12.95 -4.05 -27.05
CA ARG A 190 -12.79 -2.76 -27.73
C ARG A 190 -13.95 -2.46 -28.69
N ASP A 191 -14.31 -3.43 -29.53
CA ASP A 191 -15.36 -3.24 -30.54
C ASP A 191 -16.76 -3.08 -29.88
N MET A 192 -16.97 -3.64 -28.69
CA MET A 192 -18.17 -3.38 -27.87
C MET A 192 -18.21 -1.96 -27.31
N ALA A 193 -17.09 -1.47 -26.76
CA ALA A 193 -17.00 -0.11 -26.23
C ALA A 193 -17.20 0.96 -27.33
N GLU A 194 -16.67 0.72 -28.54
CA GLU A 194 -16.87 1.60 -29.69
C GLU A 194 -18.34 1.68 -30.11
N ARG A 195 -19.08 0.55 -30.08
CA ARG A 195 -20.52 0.55 -30.40
C ARG A 195 -21.38 1.26 -29.37
N GLU A 196 -21.10 1.09 -28.08
CA GLU A 196 -21.83 1.78 -27.02
C GLU A 196 -21.63 3.30 -27.09
N TYR A 197 -20.40 3.74 -27.39
CA TYR A 197 -20.08 5.15 -27.53
C TYR A 197 -20.81 5.83 -28.71
N ILE A 198 -21.03 5.10 -29.82
CA ILE A 198 -21.75 5.63 -31.00
C ILE A 198 -23.27 5.70 -30.75
N LEU A 199 -23.83 4.83 -29.90
CA LEU A 199 -25.27 4.80 -29.61
C LEU A 199 -25.71 5.85 -28.58
N GLN A 200 -24.78 6.45 -27.86
CA GLN A 200 -25.04 7.54 -26.91
C GLN A 200 -24.79 8.95 -27.50
N ALA A 201 -24.38 9.04 -28.76
CA ALA A 201 -24.19 10.29 -29.53
C ALA A 201 -25.36 10.53 -30.49
#